data_AF-A0A453A1D0-F1
#
_entry.id   AF-A0A453A1D0-F1
#
_cell.length_a   1.000
_cell.length_b   1.000
_cell.length_c   1.000
_cell.angle_alpha   90.00
_cell.angle_beta   90.00
_cell.angle_gamma   90.00
#
_symmetry.space_group_name_H-M   'P 1'
#
loop_
_entity.id
_entity.type
_entity.pdbx_description
1 polymer ?
#
loop_
_entity_poly.entity_id
_entity_poly.type
_entity_poly.pdbx_seq_one_letter_code
_entity_poly.pdbx_strand_id
1 'polypeptide(L)'
;MRKIKNEFMSHWDGILSKSGERILVLAATNRPFDLDEAIIRRFERRIMVGLPTQDSRELILRTVLSKEKVDKDIEYKELATMTEGYSGSDLKLGSS
;
A
#
# COMPACT_ATOMS: atom_id res chain seq x y z
N MET A 1 20.30 -16.54 -1.16
CA MET A 1 19.03 -16.30 -1.88
C MET A 1 18.33 -17.58 -2.39
N ARG A 2 19.02 -18.54 -3.03
CA ARG A 2 18.36 -19.76 -3.57
C ARG A 2 17.55 -20.56 -2.54
N LYS A 3 18.05 -20.69 -1.31
CA LYS A 3 17.34 -21.39 -0.22
C LYS A 3 16.01 -20.72 0.15
N ILE A 4 16.02 -19.39 0.30
CA ILE A 4 14.84 -18.58 0.64
C ILE A 4 13.78 -18.68 -0.48
N LYS A 5 14.22 -18.63 -1.74
CA LYS A 5 13.32 -18.82 -2.88
C LYS A 5 12.64 -20.19 -2.85
N ASN A 6 13.41 -21.26 -2.66
CA ASN A 6 12.85 -22.62 -2.63
C ASN A 6 11.86 -22.80 -1.48
N GLU A 7 12.19 -22.25 -0.30
CA GLU A 7 11.31 -22.29 0.87
C GLU A 7 10.02 -21.52 0.64
N PHE A 8 10.08 -20.31 0.08
CA PHE A 8 8.91 -19.54 -0.32
C PHE A 8 8.01 -20.33 -1.27
N MET A 9 8.58 -20.94 -2.30
CA MET A 9 7.82 -21.72 -3.29
C MET A 9 7.17 -22.95 -2.65
N SER A 10 7.87 -23.64 -1.76
CA SER A 10 7.32 -24.78 -1.02
C SER A 10 6.12 -24.37 -0.15
N HIS A 11 6.21 -23.23 0.54
CA HIS A 11 5.08 -22.72 1.33
C HIS A 11 3.91 -22.29 0.44
N TRP A 12 4.17 -21.63 -0.68
CA TRP A 12 3.13 -21.26 -1.65
C TRP A 12 2.38 -22.47 -2.19
N ASP A 13 3.09 -23.52 -2.59
CA ASP A 13 2.45 -24.73 -3.11
C ASP A 13 1.63 -25.44 -2.02
N GLY A 14 2.07 -25.36 -0.76
CA GLY A 14 1.31 -25.83 0.40
C GLY A 14 -0.02 -25.11 0.61
N ILE A 15 -0.12 -23.82 0.29
CA ILE A 15 -1.38 -23.05 0.35
C ILE A 15 -2.42 -23.64 -0.60
N LEU A 16 -2.00 -24.14 -1.77
CA LEU A 16 -2.90 -24.70 -2.80
C LEU A 16 -3.33 -26.15 -2.50
N SER A 17 -2.76 -26.79 -1.48
CA SER A 17 -2.92 -28.23 -1.24
C SER A 17 -4.20 -28.63 -0.48
N LYS A 18 -4.90 -27.67 0.13
CA LYS A 18 -6.12 -27.93 0.92
C LYS A 18 -7.37 -27.68 0.10
N SER A 19 -8.10 -28.76 -0.21
CA SER A 19 -9.41 -28.67 -0.87
C SER A 19 -10.43 -27.99 0.04
N GLY A 20 -11.13 -26.97 -0.46
CA GLY A 20 -12.22 -26.27 0.23
C GLY A 20 -11.87 -24.89 0.79
N GLU A 21 -10.59 -24.52 0.87
CA GLU A 21 -10.17 -23.19 1.32
C GLU A 21 -9.97 -22.25 0.12
N ARG A 22 -10.48 -21.01 0.22
CA ARG A 22 -10.16 -19.94 -0.73
C ARG A 22 -9.23 -18.95 -0.06
N ILE A 23 -7.95 -18.97 -0.46
CA ILE A 23 -6.92 -18.12 0.12
C ILE A 23 -6.56 -17.02 -0.88
N LEU A 24 -6.61 -15.77 -0.42
CA LEU A 24 -6.11 -14.60 -1.15
C LEU A 24 -4.78 -14.18 -0.54
N VAL A 25 -3.73 -14.13 -1.36
CA VAL A 25 -2.40 -13.68 -0.92
C VAL A 25 -2.14 -12.28 -1.46
N LEU A 26 -1.81 -11.35 -0.56
CA LEU A 26 -1.40 -9.99 -0.88
C LEU A 26 0.06 -9.78 -0.53
N ALA A 27 0.82 -9.10 -1.39
CA ALA A 27 2.21 -8.74 -1.18
C ALA A 27 2.44 -7.26 -1.51
N ALA A 28 3.39 -6.64 -0.81
CA ALA A 28 3.82 -5.26 -1.04
C ALA A 28 5.35 -5.18 -1.04
N THR A 29 5.91 -4.36 -1.93
CA THR A 29 7.37 -4.13 -2.03
C THR A 29 7.65 -2.71 -2.51
N ASN A 30 8.69 -2.08 -1.98
CA ASN A 30 9.23 -0.82 -2.48
C ASN A 30 10.35 -1.05 -3.51
N ARG A 31 10.71 -2.31 -3.79
CA ARG A 31 11.74 -2.70 -4.75
C ARG A 31 11.21 -3.79 -5.70
N PRO A 32 10.24 -3.46 -6.57
CA PRO A 32 9.60 -4.46 -7.43
C PRO A 32 10.57 -5.11 -8.42
N PHE A 33 11.63 -4.39 -8.81
CA PHE A 33 12.63 -4.86 -9.78
C PHE A 33 13.70 -5.79 -9.17
N ASP A 34 13.77 -5.87 -7.84
CA ASP A 34 14.72 -6.74 -7.13
C ASP A 34 14.17 -8.18 -6.94
N LEU A 35 12.92 -8.44 -7.34
CA LEU A 35 12.23 -9.71 -7.11
C LEU A 35 12.57 -10.75 -8.18
N ASP A 36 12.74 -12.01 -7.75
CA ASP A 36 12.94 -13.15 -8.65
C ASP A 36 11.68 -13.43 -9.48
N GLU A 37 11.85 -13.61 -10.79
CA GLU A 37 10.75 -13.82 -11.74
C GLU A 37 9.81 -14.97 -11.34
N ALA A 38 10.33 -16.04 -10.72
CA ALA A 38 9.52 -17.18 -10.29
C ALA A 38 8.52 -16.81 -9.18
N ILE A 39 8.90 -15.89 -8.29
CA ILE A 39 8.02 -15.34 -7.25
C ILE A 39 6.99 -14.43 -7.90
N ILE A 40 7.43 -13.55 -8.82
CA ILE A 40 6.55 -12.59 -9.48
C ILE A 40 5.43 -13.32 -10.28
N ARG A 41 5.73 -14.45 -10.91
CA ARG A 41 4.73 -15.26 -11.64
C ARG A 41 3.62 -15.83 -10.76
N ARG A 42 3.82 -15.94 -9.44
CA ARG A 42 2.78 -16.35 -8.47
C ARG A 42 1.80 -15.24 -8.12
N PHE A 43 2.18 -13.97 -8.37
CA PHE A 43 1.34 -12.80 -8.18
C PHE A 43 0.88 -12.26 -9.53
N GLU A 44 -0.21 -12.81 -10.05
CA GLU A 44 -0.74 -12.51 -11.39
C GLU A 44 -1.19 -11.05 -11.53
N ARG A 45 -1.75 -10.45 -10.46
CA ARG A 45 -2.16 -9.04 -10.44
C ARG A 45 -1.09 -8.18 -9.77
N ARG A 46 -0.71 -7.10 -10.44
CA ARG A 46 0.26 -6.11 -9.96
C ARG A 46 -0.35 -4.73 -10.07
N ILE A 47 -0.32 -3.98 -8.98
CA ILE A 47 -0.83 -2.62 -8.91
C ILE A 47 0.34 -1.72 -8.51
N MET A 48 0.71 -0.80 -9.39
CA MET A 48 1.70 0.22 -9.05
C MET A 48 0.98 1.33 -8.28
N VAL A 49 1.43 1.59 -7.06
CA VAL A 49 0.88 2.66 -6.23
C VAL A 49 1.83 3.85 -6.32
N GLY A 50 1.39 4.89 -7.02
CA GLY A 50 2.11 6.17 -7.09
C GLY A 50 1.77 7.09 -5.91
N LEU A 51 2.31 8.31 -5.96
CA LEU A 51 1.91 9.36 -5.04
C LEU A 51 0.42 9.70 -5.23
N PRO A 52 -0.30 10.06 -4.15
CA PRO A 52 -1.71 10.42 -4.23
C PRO A 52 -1.92 11.66 -5.10
N THR A 53 -3.00 11.64 -5.89
CA THR A 53 -3.48 12.83 -6.62
C THR A 53 -3.94 13.91 -5.63
N GLN A 54 -4.10 15.15 -6.09
CA GLN A 54 -4.62 16.23 -5.25
C GLN A 54 -5.95 15.86 -4.58
N ASP A 55 -6.92 15.34 -5.33
CA ASP A 55 -8.21 14.90 -4.77
C ASP A 55 -8.05 13.77 -3.74
N SER A 56 -7.11 12.84 -3.99
CA SER A 56 -6.79 11.78 -3.03
C SER A 56 -6.18 12.34 -1.75
N ARG A 57 -5.29 13.36 -1.86
CA ARG A 57 -4.71 14.05 -0.70
C ARG A 57 -5.77 14.80 0.09
N GLU A 58 -6.71 15.46 -0.58
CA GLU A 58 -7.85 16.11 0.09
C GLU A 58 -8.64 15.10 0.91
N LEU A 59 -8.97 13.93 0.34
CA LEU A 59 -9.70 12.87 1.04
C LEU A 59 -8.89 12.30 2.22
N ILE A 60 -7.58 12.10 2.06
CA ILE A 60 -6.69 11.66 3.13
C ILE A 60 -6.69 12.70 4.26
N LEU A 61 -6.50 13.98 3.95
CA LEU A 61 -6.48 15.07 4.93
C LEU A 61 -7.82 15.16 5.69
N ARG A 62 -8.96 15.09 4.99
CA ARG A 62 -10.29 15.03 5.62
C ARG A 62 -10.40 13.84 6.58
N THR A 63 -9.90 12.68 6.19
CA THR A 63 -9.94 11.47 7.01
C THR A 63 -9.03 11.58 8.24
N VAL A 64 -7.79 12.03 8.06
CA VAL A 64 -6.80 12.18 9.13
C VAL A 64 -7.26 13.23 10.14
N LEU A 65 -7.78 14.37 9.68
CA LEU A 65 -8.21 15.48 10.52
C LEU A 65 -9.61 15.30 11.12
N SER A 66 -10.38 14.29 10.68
CA SER A 66 -11.75 14.04 11.18
C SER A 66 -11.84 13.80 12.69
N LYS A 67 -10.73 13.40 13.32
CA LYS A 67 -10.66 13.13 14.77
C LYS A 67 -10.07 14.30 15.57
N GLU A 68 -9.60 15.33 14.89
CA GLU A 68 -8.92 16.47 15.51
C GLU A 68 -9.87 17.66 15.67
N LYS A 69 -9.54 18.55 16.60
CA LYS A 69 -10.22 19.85 16.71
C LYS A 69 -9.64 20.80 15.66
N VAL A 70 -10.27 20.82 14.49
CA VAL A 70 -9.95 21.76 13.41
C VAL A 70 -10.91 22.95 13.42
N ASP A 71 -10.45 24.07 12.86
CA ASP A 71 -11.32 25.21 12.59
C ASP A 71 -12.42 24.81 11.58
N LYS A 72 -13.59 25.44 11.69
CA LYS A 72 -14.73 25.19 10.79
C LYS A 72 -14.44 25.65 9.37
N ASP A 73 -13.56 26.64 9.23
CA ASP A 73 -13.24 27.28 7.95
C ASP A 73 -12.02 26.65 7.26
N ILE A 74 -11.62 25.44 7.66
CA ILE A 74 -10.47 24.75 7.08
C ILE A 74 -10.72 24.38 5.60
N GLU A 75 -9.87 24.93 4.72
CA GLU A 75 -9.92 24.67 3.28
C GLU A 75 -9.06 23.45 2.89
N TYR A 76 -9.64 22.25 3.00
CA TYR A 76 -8.94 20.99 2.68
C TYR A 76 -8.35 20.95 1.26
N LYS A 77 -9.00 21.60 0.30
CA LYS A 77 -8.53 21.65 -1.08
C LYS A 77 -7.25 22.48 -1.23
N GLU A 78 -7.14 23.57 -0.48
CA GLU A 78 -5.91 24.38 -0.43
C GLU A 78 -4.77 23.56 0.20
N LEU A 79 -5.03 22.90 1.34
CA LEU A 79 -4.06 22.01 1.98
C LEU A 79 -3.60 20.87 1.07
N ALA A 80 -4.52 20.27 0.31
CA ALA A 80 -4.19 19.24 -0.68
C ALA A 80 -3.30 19.76 -1.83
N THR A 81 -3.45 21.05 -2.18
CA THR A 81 -2.61 21.73 -3.17
C THR A 81 -1.21 21.96 -2.61
N MET A 82 -1.11 22.46 -1.38
CA MET A 82 0.17 22.75 -0.71
C MET A 82 1.01 21.50 -0.41
N THR A 83 0.37 20.33 -0.35
CA THR A 83 1.01 19.04 -0.04
C THR A 83 1.32 18.22 -1.30
N GLU A 84 1.57 18.87 -2.44
CA GLU A 84 2.04 18.18 -3.64
C GLU A 84 3.32 17.39 -3.37
N GLY A 85 3.36 16.17 -3.90
CA GLY A 85 4.49 15.25 -3.70
C GLY A 85 4.42 14.43 -2.41
N TYR A 86 3.49 14.73 -1.49
CA TYR A 86 3.40 14.03 -0.22
C TYR A 86 2.76 12.65 -0.40
N SER A 87 3.34 11.64 0.25
CA SER A 87 2.75 10.31 0.38
C SER A 87 1.66 10.29 1.44
N GLY A 88 0.88 9.22 1.48
CA GLY A 88 -0.13 9.03 2.54
C GLY A 88 0.47 8.99 3.96
N SER A 89 1.73 8.60 4.11
CA SER A 89 2.44 8.68 5.40
C SER A 89 2.84 10.10 5.76
N ASP A 90 3.24 10.92 4.79
CA ASP A 90 3.63 12.32 5.04
C ASP A 90 2.42 13.18 5.45
N LEU A 91 1.23 12.81 4.99
CA LEU A 91 -0.03 13.48 5.33
C LEU A 91 -0.60 13.08 6.69
N LYS A 92 -0.03 12.06 7.35
CA LYS A 92 -0.43 11.72 8.72
C LYS A 92 0.21 12.70 9.68
N LEU A 93 -0.58 13.23 10.59
CA LEU A 93 -0.05 13.90 11.78
C LEU A 93 0.75 12.87 12.59
N GLY A 94 1.97 13.24 12.99
CA GLY A 94 2.83 12.35 13.78
C GLY A 94 2.06 11.80 14.97
N SER A 95 1.93 10.49 15.04
CA SER A 95 1.45 9.78 16.22
C SER A 95 2.50 9.95 17.33
N SER A 96 2.47 11.08 18.03
CA SER A 96 3.06 11.24 19.37
C SER A 96 1.95 11.13 20.40
#